data_AF-A0A7K0X3Z8-F1
#
_entry.id   AF-A0A7K0X3Z8-F1
#
_cell.length_a   1.000
_cell.length_b   1.000
_cell.length_c   1.000
_cell.angle_alpha   90.00
_cell.angle_beta   90.00
_cell.angle_gamma   90.00
#
_symmetry.space_group_name_H-M   'P 1'
#
loop_
_entity.id
_entity.type
_entity.pdbx_description
1 polymer ?
#
loop_
_entity_poly.entity_id
_entity_poly.type
_entity_poly.pdbx_seq_one_letter_code
_entity_poly.pdbx_strand_id
1 'polypeptide(L)'
;MGSVSVAQAAERLGVSVPRIHQRIADGSLVAERIGSQWVIDERSLGRVQERRKAGRPLCRRPRETARRRPRSCPLAVMRTAH
;
A
#
# COMPACT_ATOMS: atom_id res chain seq x y z
N MET A 1 -12.27 19.62 3.14
CA MET A 1 -11.49 18.47 2.64
C MET A 1 -10.24 18.40 3.49
N GLY A 2 -10.03 17.28 4.20
CA GLY A 2 -8.94 17.13 5.16
C GLY A 2 -7.72 16.46 4.54
N SER A 3 -6.53 16.88 4.96
CA SER A 3 -5.26 16.29 4.60
C SER A 3 -4.60 15.76 5.88
N VAL A 4 -4.18 14.50 5.91
CA VAL A 4 -3.66 13.84 7.12
C VAL A 4 -2.16 13.57 6.99
N SER A 5 -1.40 13.74 8.06
CA SER A 5 0.02 13.42 8.07
C SER A 5 0.26 11.92 7.90
N VAL A 6 1.46 11.53 7.44
CA VAL A 6 1.86 10.12 7.32
C VAL A 6 1.65 9.31 8.59
N ALA A 7 1.97 9.86 9.77
CA ALA A 7 1.78 9.17 11.04
C ALA A 7 0.28 8.87 11.31
N GLN A 8 -0.58 9.87 11.14
CA GLN A 8 -2.03 9.71 11.29
C GLN A 8 -2.63 8.73 10.27
N ALA A 9 -2.16 8.78 9.03
CA ALA A 9 -2.56 7.82 8.00
C ALA A 9 -2.14 6.39 8.35
N ALA A 10 -0.94 6.22 8.89
CA ALA A 10 -0.39 4.94 9.32
C ALA A 10 -1.27 4.32 10.44
N GLU A 11 -1.63 5.11 11.44
CA GLU A 11 -2.53 4.69 12.52
C GLU A 11 -3.92 4.31 11.99
N ARG A 12 -4.53 5.16 11.15
CA ARG A 12 -5.86 4.89 10.57
C ARG A 12 -5.89 3.63 9.72
N LEU A 13 -4.85 3.39 8.93
CA LEU A 13 -4.74 2.20 8.08
C LEU A 13 -4.22 0.97 8.85
N GLY A 14 -3.77 1.12 10.10
CA GLY A 14 -3.12 0.06 10.87
C GLY A 14 -1.86 -0.48 10.18
N VAL A 15 -1.03 0.41 9.65
CA VAL A 15 0.25 0.06 8.99
C VAL A 15 1.40 0.85 9.57
N SER A 16 2.62 0.37 9.36
CA SER A 16 3.81 1.14 9.70
C SER A 16 4.00 2.35 8.77
N VAL A 17 4.54 3.44 9.31
CA VAL A 17 5.00 4.62 8.55
C VAL A 17 5.81 4.27 7.29
N PRO A 18 6.85 3.41 7.32
CA PRO A 18 7.58 3.04 6.11
C PRO A 18 6.71 2.35 5.04
N ARG A 19 5.63 1.67 5.44
CA ARG A 19 4.65 1.08 4.50
C ARG A 19 3.87 2.15 3.74
N ILE A 20 3.59 3.29 4.39
CA ILE A 20 2.96 4.45 3.75
C ILE A 20 3.92 5.07 2.74
N HIS A 21 5.18 5.31 3.11
CA HIS A 21 6.21 5.81 2.18
C HIS A 21 6.38 4.90 0.97
N GLN A 22 6.37 3.57 1.16
CA GLN A 22 6.42 2.63 0.07
C GLN A 22 5.20 2.73 -0.87
N ARG A 23 3.99 2.98 -0.34
CA ARG A 23 2.78 3.18 -1.17
C ARG A 23 2.80 4.49 -1.94
N ILE A 24 3.39 5.52 -1.37
CA ILE A 24 3.60 6.81 -2.05
C ILE A 24 4.60 6.60 -3.19
N ALA A 25 5.71 5.89 -2.94
CA ALA A 25 6.71 5.57 -3.96
C ALA A 25 6.16 4.67 -5.08
N ASP A 26 5.28 3.73 -4.74
CA ASP A 26 4.58 2.84 -5.69
C ASP A 26 3.46 3.56 -6.48
N GLY A 27 3.08 4.79 -6.09
CA GLY A 27 1.98 5.55 -6.70
C GLY A 27 0.58 5.08 -6.31
N SER A 28 0.48 4.04 -5.47
CA SER A 28 -0.78 3.52 -4.93
C SER A 28 -1.46 4.44 -3.91
N LEU A 29 -0.74 5.44 -3.37
CA LEU A 29 -1.28 6.42 -2.43
C LEU A 29 -0.87 7.83 -2.83
N VAL A 30 -1.86 8.70 -3.04
CA VAL A 30 -1.63 10.12 -3.34
C VAL A 30 -1.23 10.83 -2.05
N ALA A 31 -0.05 11.42 -2.07
CA ALA A 31 0.45 12.29 -1.02
C ALA A 31 1.13 13.50 -1.64
N GLU A 32 1.00 14.64 -0.95
CA GLU A 32 1.64 15.89 -1.29
C GLU A 32 2.68 16.22 -0.22
N ARG A 33 3.82 16.75 -0.65
CA ARG A 33 4.87 17.20 0.26
C ARG A 33 4.65 18.68 0.56
N ILE A 34 4.29 18.98 1.80
CA ILE A 34 4.12 20.35 2.30
C ILE A 34 5.34 20.67 3.17
N GLY A 35 6.29 21.42 2.60
CA GLY A 35 7.59 21.71 3.20
C GLY A 35 8.42 20.44 3.42
N SER A 36 8.63 20.08 4.68
CA SER A 36 9.40 18.88 5.09
C SER A 36 8.53 17.67 5.40
N GLN A 37 7.20 17.81 5.38
CA GLN A 37 6.26 16.78 5.79
C GLN A 37 5.48 16.22 4.61
N TRP A 38 5.17 14.94 4.68
CA TRP A 38 4.27 14.28 3.74
C TRP A 38 2.86 14.31 4.28
N VAL A 39 1.94 14.79 3.45
CA VAL A 39 0.53 14.93 3.76
C VAL A 39 -0.28 14.14 2.75
N ILE A 40 -1.21 13.34 3.24
CA ILE A 40 -1.99 12.41 2.44
C ILE A 40 -3.41 12.94 2.34
N ASP A 41 -3.94 12.91 1.13
CA ASP A 41 -5.33 13.26 0.88
C ASP A 41 -6.27 12.21 1.50
N GLU A 42 -7.24 12.64 2.30
CA GLU A 42 -8.14 11.75 3.03
C GLU A 42 -9.01 10.90 2.09
N ARG A 43 -9.39 11.43 0.91
CA ARG A 43 -10.16 10.64 -0.08
C ARG A 43 -9.34 9.49 -0.64
N SER A 44 -8.05 9.72 -0.85
CA SER A 44 -7.11 8.71 -1.33
C SER A 44 -6.87 7.63 -0.27
N LEU A 45 -6.83 8.02 1.01
CA LEU A 45 -6.77 7.08 2.12
C LEU A 45 -8.02 6.17 2.19
N GLY A 46 -9.21 6.74 2.00
CA GLY A 46 -10.47 5.98 1.92
C GLY A 46 -10.46 4.95 0.79
N ARG A 47 -9.99 5.31 -0.42
CA ARG A 47 -9.86 4.36 -1.54
C ARG A 47 -8.93 3.19 -1.22
N VAL A 48 -7.84 3.43 -0.50
CA VAL A 48 -6.92 2.38 -0.07
C VAL A 48 -7.54 1.48 1.00
N GLN A 49 -8.29 2.04 1.94
CA GLN A 49 -9.03 1.31 2.97
C GLN A 49 -10.07 0.37 2.32
N GLU A 50 -10.84 0.88 1.37
CA GLU A 50 -11.86 0.11 0.66
C GLU A 50 -11.25 -1.02 -0.18
N ARG A 51 -10.13 -0.77 -0.89
CA ARG A 51 -9.39 -1.84 -1.60
C ARG A 51 -8.88 -2.92 -0.66
N ARG A 52 -8.41 -2.55 0.54
CA ARG A 52 -7.99 -3.53 1.56
C ARG A 52 -9.15 -4.37 2.06
N LYS A 53 -10.32 -3.75 2.24
CA LYS A 53 -11.55 -4.43 2.64
C LYS A 53 -12.07 -5.36 1.55
N ALA A 54 -11.99 -4.94 0.29
CA ALA A 54 -12.38 -5.73 -0.88
C ALA A 54 -11.45 -6.93 -1.15
N GLY A 55 -10.21 -6.91 -0.67
CA GLY A 55 -9.24 -7.99 -0.83
C GLY A 55 -9.37 -9.16 0.15
N ARG A 56 -10.28 -9.11 1.13
CA ARG A 56 -10.52 -10.21 2.05
C ARG A 56 -11.92 -10.77 1.79
N PRO A 57 -12.08 -11.89 1.07
CA PRO A 57 -13.32 -12.64 1.15
C PRO A 57 -13.53 -12.98 2.63
N LEU A 58 -14.53 -12.36 3.24
CA LEU A 58 -15.08 -12.79 4.52
C LEU A 58 -15.57 -14.21 4.25
N CYS A 59 -14.88 -15.21 4.80
CA CYS A 59 -15.15 -16.61 4.52
C CYS A 59 -16.67 -16.89 4.47
N ARG A 60 -17.18 -17.20 3.28
CA ARG A 60 -18.34 -18.09 3.14
C ARG A 60 -17.93 -19.19 2.15
N ARG A 61 -17.27 -20.20 2.73
CA ARG A 61 -16.72 -21.44 2.13
C ARG A 61 -15.40 -21.27 1.33
N PRO A 62 -14.45 -22.23 1.43
CA PRO A 62 -13.34 -22.28 0.49
C PRO A 62 -13.90 -22.72 -0.86
N ARG A 63 -13.96 -21.81 -1.83
CA ARG A 63 -14.09 -22.20 -3.24
C ARG A 63 -12.70 -22.51 -3.76
N GLU A 64 -12.44 -23.80 -3.86
CA GLU A 64 -11.52 -24.39 -4.81
C GLU A 64 -11.58 -23.67 -6.16
N THR A 65 -10.60 -22.79 -6.44
CA THR A 65 -10.14 -22.32 -7.77
C THR A 65 -9.08 -21.24 -7.51
N ALA A 66 -7.90 -21.19 -8.10
CA ALA A 66 -7.41 -21.84 -9.29
C ALA A 66 -5.87 -21.97 -9.22
N ARG A 67 -5.39 -22.91 -10.01
CA ARG A 67 -3.99 -23.29 -10.21
C ARG A 67 -3.13 -22.09 -10.64
N ARG A 68 -1.89 -22.10 -10.14
CA ARG A 68 -0.64 -21.63 -10.78
C ARG A 68 -0.67 -20.27 -11.52
N ARG A 69 0.14 -19.35 -11.01
CA ARG A 69 1.11 -18.64 -11.88
C ARG A 69 2.49 -18.69 -11.21
N PRO A 70 3.52 -19.24 -11.86
CA PRO A 70 4.88 -19.11 -11.35
C PRO A 70 5.25 -17.63 -11.32
N ARG A 71 5.92 -17.23 -10.25
CA ARG A 71 6.67 -15.97 -10.21
C ARG A 71 7.81 -16.12 -11.21
N SER A 72 7.61 -15.73 -12.46
CA SER A 72 8.68 -15.57 -13.43
C SER A 72 8.55 -14.15 -14.00
N CYS A 73 9.42 -13.24 -13.55
CA CYS A 73 10.74 -12.89 -14.14
C CYS A 73 10.56 -11.76 -15.19
N PRO A 74 11.50 -10.82 -15.42
CA PRO A 74 12.96 -10.97 -15.28
C PRO A 74 13.79 -9.75 -14.75
N LEU A 75 15.00 -10.08 -14.24
CA LEU A 75 16.32 -9.43 -14.39
C LEU A 75 16.51 -7.89 -14.28
N ALA A 76 17.31 -7.46 -13.28
CA ALA A 76 18.54 -6.65 -13.43
C ALA A 76 19.21 -6.43 -12.05
N VAL A 77 20.36 -7.06 -11.76
CA VAL A 77 21.71 -6.43 -11.57
C VAL A 77 21.90 -5.72 -10.21
N MET A 78 22.90 -5.93 -9.35
CA MET A 78 24.14 -6.72 -9.30
C MET A 78 24.57 -6.84 -7.81
N ARG A 79 25.02 -8.04 -7.41
CA ARG A 79 26.28 -8.35 -6.70
C ARG A 79 26.98 -7.22 -5.93
N THR A 80 27.19 -7.38 -4.62
CA THR A 80 28.50 -7.13 -3.95
C THR A 80 28.57 -7.95 -2.65
N ALA A 81 29.63 -8.75 -2.54
CA ALA A 81 30.04 -9.50 -1.35
C ALA A 81 31.27 -8.83 -0.73
N HIS A 82 31.47 -8.98 0.57
CA HIS A 82 32.78 -9.24 1.16
C HIS A 82 32.63 -10.05 2.45
#